data_AF-A0A970EWR0-F1
#
_entry.id   AF-A0A970EWR0-F1
#
_cell.length_a   1.000
_cell.length_b   1.000
_cell.length_c   1.000
_cell.angle_alpha   90.00
_cell.angle_beta   90.00
_cell.angle_gamma   90.00
#
_symmetry.space_group_name_H-M   'P 1'
#
loop_
_entity.id
_entity.type
_entity.pdbx_description
1 polymer ?
#
loop_
_entity_poly.entity_id
_entity_poly.type
_entity_poly.pdbx_seq_one_letter_code
_entity_poly.pdbx_strand_id
1 'polypeptide(L)'
;MDKLNQARVMTLKSLPQFTRDFVVSSFPAEVAGVMHSSKYTIFPGFCDVHVHFREPGFSYKETILTGSLAAARGGYTAVCTMPNLDPVPDCPKNLREQLDIIDSDAVINVYPYGSITAGQRGETLSDMEGMADFVIGFSDDGKGVQDPEIMRQAMLKAKALGKMIAAHCEDSSLLNGGYIHDGHYAKKHGHKGISSESEWKQVERDLVIAKETGCAYHVCHVSCKESVDLIRKAKADGVDVTCETAPHYIVLDDNDLK
;
A
#
# COMPACT_ATOMS: atom_id res chain seq x y z
N MET A 1 24.71 12.33 27.37
CA MET A 1 24.38 11.37 26.28
C MET A 1 23.06 10.72 26.68
N ASP A 2 22.00 11.47 26.45
CA ASP A 2 20.77 11.41 27.23
C ASP A 2 19.62 10.76 26.44
N LYS A 3 19.08 9.69 27.03
CA LYS A 3 17.65 9.38 27.20
C LYS A 3 16.66 9.69 26.05
N LEU A 4 17.04 9.52 24.79
CA LEU A 4 16.13 9.73 23.64
C LEU A 4 15.46 8.46 23.09
N ASN A 5 15.64 7.29 23.71
CA ASN A 5 15.17 6.00 23.15
C ASN A 5 14.25 5.21 24.11
N GLN A 6 13.10 5.77 24.49
CA GLN A 6 12.03 4.98 25.12
C GLN A 6 10.65 5.43 24.65
N ALA A 7 10.39 5.40 23.34
CA ALA A 7 9.01 5.28 22.88
C ALA A 7 8.54 3.85 23.22
N ARG A 8 7.68 3.71 24.23
CA ARG A 8 6.98 2.43 24.52
C ARG A 8 5.70 2.42 23.70
N VAL A 9 5.65 1.53 22.72
CA VAL A 9 4.42 1.24 21.98
C VAL A 9 3.58 0.35 22.88
N MET A 10 2.48 0.86 23.40
CA MET A 10 1.50 0.06 24.14
C MET A 10 0.50 -0.48 23.12
N THR A 11 0.75 -1.66 22.60
CA THR A 11 -0.27 -2.39 21.83
C THR A 11 -1.31 -2.95 22.80
N LEU A 12 -2.56 -3.07 22.34
CA LEU A 12 -3.69 -3.60 23.12
C LEU A 12 -3.44 -4.97 23.77
N LYS A 13 -2.41 -5.72 23.36
CA LYS A 13 -1.96 -6.95 24.05
C LYS A 13 -1.41 -6.71 25.47
N SER A 14 -1.04 -5.49 25.82
CA SER A 14 -0.47 -5.10 27.13
C SER A 14 -1.48 -4.41 28.08
N LEU A 15 -2.70 -4.19 27.61
CA LEU A 15 -3.82 -3.68 28.39
C LEU A 15 -4.82 -4.83 28.61
N PRO A 16 -5.58 -4.84 29.72
CA PRO A 16 -6.67 -5.79 29.88
C PRO A 16 -7.55 -5.74 28.63
N GLN A 17 -7.69 -6.90 28.01
CA GLN A 17 -8.30 -7.16 26.71
C GLN A 17 -9.60 -6.36 26.52
N PHE A 18 -9.59 -5.36 25.65
CA PHE A 18 -10.82 -4.78 25.11
C PHE A 18 -11.01 -5.29 23.69
N THR A 19 -12.24 -5.72 23.46
CA THR A 19 -12.68 -6.68 22.44
C THR A 19 -12.45 -6.27 21.00
N ARG A 20 -12.51 -7.29 20.13
CA ARG A 20 -12.15 -7.34 18.70
C ARG A 20 -12.95 -6.43 17.76
N ASP A 21 -13.93 -5.71 18.27
CA ASP A 21 -14.85 -4.90 17.47
C ASP A 21 -14.93 -3.49 18.09
N PHE A 22 -14.80 -2.47 17.24
CA PHE A 22 -14.97 -1.04 17.50
C PHE A 22 -13.72 -0.23 17.90
N VAL A 23 -13.38 0.71 17.00
CA VAL A 23 -12.65 1.94 17.29
C VAL A 23 -13.29 2.62 18.51
N VAL A 24 -12.53 2.74 19.60
CA VAL A 24 -12.97 3.47 20.79
C VAL A 24 -12.90 4.97 20.48
N SER A 25 -14.04 5.58 20.14
CA SER A 25 -14.17 7.03 19.94
C SER A 25 -14.50 7.79 21.23
N SER A 26 -14.69 7.08 22.35
CA SER A 26 -14.83 7.71 23.67
C SER A 26 -14.24 6.81 24.75
N PHE A 27 -13.22 7.31 25.45
CA PHE A 27 -12.79 6.74 26.71
C PHE A 27 -13.74 7.23 27.80
N PRO A 28 -14.17 6.37 28.75
CA PRO A 28 -14.79 6.85 29.98
C PRO A 28 -13.88 7.91 30.61
N ALA A 29 -14.46 9.01 31.12
CA ALA A 29 -13.69 10.11 31.71
C ALA A 29 -12.69 9.64 32.78
N GLU A 30 -13.02 8.54 33.47
CA GLU A 30 -12.18 7.88 34.47
C GLU A 30 -10.90 7.25 33.88
N VAL A 31 -10.93 6.74 32.64
CA VAL A 31 -9.75 6.21 31.94
C VAL A 31 -8.91 7.33 31.34
N ALA A 32 -9.56 8.38 30.80
CA ALA A 32 -8.88 9.57 30.30
C ALA A 32 -8.11 10.31 31.41
N GLY A 33 -8.61 10.28 32.66
CA GLY A 33 -7.94 10.87 33.82
C GLY A 33 -6.58 10.25 34.18
N VAL A 34 -6.32 9.00 33.77
CA VAL A 34 -5.07 8.28 34.11
C VAL A 34 -3.92 8.60 33.15
N MET A 35 -4.19 9.15 31.97
CA MET A 35 -3.16 9.42 30.94
C MET A 35 -2.97 10.92 30.63
N HIS A 36 -3.24 11.81 31.58
CA HIS A 36 -2.91 13.23 31.43
C HIS A 36 -1.41 13.46 31.68
N SER A 37 -0.62 13.56 30.61
CA SER A 37 0.81 13.87 30.67
C SER A 37 1.11 15.11 29.83
N SER A 38 1.79 16.10 30.41
CA SER A 38 2.33 17.24 29.66
C SER A 38 3.49 16.87 28.73
N LYS A 39 3.95 15.61 28.75
CA LYS A 39 5.09 15.13 27.97
C LYS A 39 4.71 14.29 26.77
N TYR A 40 3.47 13.79 26.71
CA TYR A 40 3.04 12.82 25.70
C TYR A 40 1.71 13.24 25.09
N THR A 41 1.60 13.08 23.78
CA THR A 41 0.34 13.20 23.04
C THR A 41 -0.15 11.79 22.70
N ILE A 42 -1.44 11.55 22.88
CA ILE A 42 -2.07 10.26 22.57
C ILE A 42 -2.75 10.39 21.21
N PHE A 43 -2.45 9.46 20.32
CA PHE A 43 -3.10 9.33 19.02
C PHE A 43 -3.77 7.96 18.91
N PRO A 44 -4.85 7.81 18.11
CA PRO A 44 -5.22 6.52 17.58
C PRO A 44 -4.02 5.89 16.87
N GLY A 45 -3.90 4.57 16.92
CA GLY A 45 -2.87 3.86 16.18
C GLY A 45 -2.99 4.14 14.68
N PHE A 46 -1.86 4.40 14.02
CA PHE A 46 -1.87 4.71 12.60
C PHE A 46 -2.10 3.45 11.75
N CYS A 47 -2.57 3.67 10.53
CA CYS A 47 -2.73 2.64 9.51
C CYS A 47 -1.84 2.99 8.30
N ASP A 48 -1.05 2.04 7.83
CA ASP A 48 -0.28 2.17 6.59
C ASP A 48 -0.83 1.20 5.55
N VAL A 49 -1.39 1.71 4.45
CA VAL A 49 -2.02 0.86 3.43
C VAL A 49 -1.03 0.36 2.38
N HIS A 50 0.27 0.69 2.52
CA HIS A 50 1.30 0.31 1.56
C HIS A 50 2.65 0.05 2.23
N VAL A 51 2.90 -1.20 2.63
CA VAL A 51 4.21 -1.61 3.18
C VAL A 51 4.81 -2.81 2.44
N HIS A 52 6.13 -2.96 2.57
CA HIS A 52 6.90 -4.04 1.95
C HIS A 52 7.69 -4.79 3.02
N PHE A 53 7.13 -5.87 3.58
CA PHE A 53 7.80 -6.70 4.59
C PHE A 53 8.68 -7.81 4.02
N ARG A 54 8.65 -8.02 2.69
CA ARG A 54 9.61 -8.86 1.94
C ARG A 54 9.63 -10.35 2.30
N GLU A 55 8.77 -10.82 3.20
CA GLU A 55 8.63 -12.22 3.57
C GLU A 55 7.22 -12.75 3.23
N PRO A 56 7.10 -13.91 2.56
CA PRO A 56 8.15 -14.87 2.18
C PRO A 56 9.06 -14.46 1.00
N GLY A 57 10.18 -15.17 0.86
CA GLY A 57 11.07 -15.13 -0.32
C GLY A 57 12.28 -14.20 -0.22
N PHE A 58 12.10 -13.02 0.40
CA PHE A 58 13.15 -12.01 0.49
C PHE A 58 13.44 -11.60 1.94
N SER A 59 13.33 -12.55 2.89
CA SER A 59 13.53 -12.35 4.34
C SER A 59 14.89 -11.75 4.74
N TYR A 60 15.89 -11.79 3.85
CA TYR A 60 17.18 -11.12 4.04
C TYR A 60 17.09 -9.58 3.94
N LYS A 61 16.02 -9.05 3.35
CA LYS A 61 15.73 -7.60 3.28
C LYS A 61 14.94 -7.14 4.50
N GLU A 62 13.89 -7.87 4.86
CA GLU A 62 12.99 -7.60 5.99
C GLU A 62 12.16 -8.87 6.28
N THR A 63 11.69 -9.07 7.52
CA THR A 63 10.76 -10.15 7.89
C THR A 63 9.43 -9.57 8.41
N ILE A 64 8.37 -10.39 8.51
CA ILE A 64 7.10 -9.97 9.14
C ILE A 64 7.36 -9.51 10.58
N LEU A 65 8.20 -10.23 11.35
CA LEU A 65 8.55 -9.85 12.72
C LEU A 65 9.24 -8.47 12.77
N THR A 66 10.32 -8.28 12.02
CA THR A 66 11.11 -7.04 12.11
C THR A 66 10.37 -5.86 11.50
N GLY A 67 9.67 -6.05 10.38
CA GLY A 67 8.83 -5.03 9.74
C GLY A 67 7.67 -4.59 10.64
N SER A 68 6.97 -5.54 11.28
CA SER A 68 5.88 -5.20 12.20
C SER A 68 6.37 -4.52 13.48
N LEU A 69 7.56 -4.87 14.00
CA LEU A 69 8.22 -4.14 15.10
C LEU A 69 8.61 -2.71 14.70
N ALA A 70 9.12 -2.52 13.48
CA ALA A 70 9.45 -1.20 12.95
C ALA A 70 8.20 -0.33 12.77
N ALA A 71 7.13 -0.89 12.22
CA ALA A 71 5.83 -0.23 12.07
C ALA A 71 5.24 0.16 13.44
N ALA A 72 5.26 -0.77 14.41
CA ALA A 72 4.85 -0.50 15.79
C ALA A 72 5.63 0.68 16.37
N ARG A 73 6.96 0.70 16.22
CA ARG A 73 7.82 1.81 16.69
C ARG A 73 7.48 3.15 16.03
N GLY A 74 6.99 3.13 14.79
CA GLY A 74 6.46 4.30 14.07
C GLY A 74 5.07 4.77 14.53
N GLY A 75 4.40 4.02 15.41
CA GLY A 75 3.03 4.32 15.87
C GLY A 75 1.94 3.65 15.04
N TYR A 76 2.29 2.77 14.10
CA TYR A 76 1.33 2.00 13.32
C TYR A 76 0.81 0.80 14.09
N THR A 77 -0.47 0.51 13.93
CA THR A 77 -1.15 -0.64 14.55
C THR A 77 -1.84 -1.55 13.54
N ALA A 78 -1.93 -1.10 12.29
CA ALA A 78 -2.39 -1.87 11.15
C ALA A 78 -1.56 -1.49 9.93
N VAL A 79 -1.13 -2.48 9.16
CA VAL A 79 -0.41 -2.27 7.90
C VAL A 79 -0.92 -3.21 6.81
N CYS A 80 -0.79 -2.80 5.54
CA CYS A 80 -1.17 -3.64 4.41
C CYS A 80 0.05 -3.98 3.55
N THR A 81 0.41 -5.26 3.46
CA THR A 81 1.63 -5.73 2.78
C THR A 81 1.39 -5.98 1.30
N MET A 82 2.24 -5.43 0.44
CA MET A 82 2.19 -5.63 -1.01
C MET A 82 2.60 -7.05 -1.45
N PRO A 83 2.11 -7.55 -2.60
CA PRO A 83 2.21 -8.96 -2.99
C PRO A 83 3.46 -9.31 -3.81
N ASN A 84 4.46 -8.43 -3.89
CA ASN A 84 5.71 -8.65 -4.62
C ASN A 84 6.72 -9.51 -3.83
N LEU A 85 6.32 -10.76 -3.60
CA LEU A 85 7.00 -11.77 -2.77
C LEU A 85 7.37 -13.00 -3.60
N ASP A 86 8.06 -13.96 -2.97
CA ASP A 86 8.37 -15.26 -3.57
C ASP A 86 8.11 -16.38 -2.55
N PRO A 87 7.03 -17.18 -2.70
CA PRO A 87 6.07 -17.13 -3.80
C PRO A 87 5.16 -15.90 -3.75
N VAL A 88 4.70 -15.45 -4.92
CA VAL A 88 3.67 -14.42 -5.05
C VAL A 88 2.35 -14.96 -4.47
N PRO A 89 1.60 -14.22 -3.64
CA PRO A 89 0.27 -14.59 -3.17
C PRO A 89 -0.76 -14.44 -4.30
N ASP A 90 -0.70 -15.35 -5.27
CA ASP A 90 -1.55 -15.42 -6.46
C ASP A 90 -2.56 -16.58 -6.43
N CYS A 91 -2.52 -17.38 -5.38
CA CYS A 91 -3.49 -18.43 -5.08
C CYS A 91 -3.52 -18.74 -3.58
N PRO A 92 -4.56 -19.42 -3.07
CA PRO A 92 -4.70 -19.72 -1.65
C PRO A 92 -3.49 -20.45 -1.07
N LYS A 93 -2.86 -21.34 -1.84
CA LYS A 93 -1.68 -22.08 -1.41
C LYS A 93 -0.49 -21.15 -1.12
N ASN A 94 -0.20 -20.23 -2.04
CA ASN A 94 0.93 -19.33 -1.90
C ASN A 94 0.64 -18.25 -0.84
N LEU A 95 -0.58 -17.73 -0.82
CA LEU A 95 -1.03 -16.78 0.21
C LEU A 95 -0.95 -17.40 1.62
N ARG A 96 -1.24 -18.70 1.77
CA ARG A 96 -1.22 -19.37 3.06
C ARG A 96 0.13 -19.28 3.76
N GLU A 97 1.22 -19.34 3.01
CA GLU A 97 2.57 -19.22 3.57
C GLU A 97 2.76 -17.87 4.28
N GLN A 98 2.34 -16.77 3.64
CA GLN A 98 2.41 -15.46 4.26
C GLN A 98 1.46 -15.35 5.46
N LEU A 99 0.23 -15.87 5.36
CA LEU A 99 -0.75 -15.83 6.45
C LEU A 99 -0.27 -16.58 7.70
N ASP A 100 0.36 -17.74 7.52
CA ASP A 100 0.89 -18.53 8.63
C ASP A 100 2.04 -17.78 9.35
N ILE A 101 2.91 -17.08 8.60
CA ILE A 101 3.97 -16.23 9.17
C ILE A 101 3.39 -14.99 9.86
N ILE A 102 2.36 -14.36 9.29
CA ILE A 102 1.66 -13.23 9.93
C ILE A 102 1.08 -13.66 11.28
N ASP A 103 0.41 -14.82 11.35
CA ASP A 103 -0.19 -15.33 12.59
C ASP A 103 0.87 -15.63 13.67
N SER A 104 2.02 -16.18 13.27
CA SER A 104 3.08 -16.53 14.22
C SER A 104 3.89 -15.33 14.71
N ASP A 105 4.22 -14.39 13.81
CA ASP A 105 5.32 -13.45 14.03
C ASP A 105 4.89 -11.98 14.14
N ALA A 106 3.72 -11.60 13.61
CA ALA A 106 3.32 -10.19 13.58
C ALA A 106 2.99 -9.63 14.98
N VAL A 107 3.57 -8.46 15.29
CA VAL A 107 3.31 -7.76 16.58
C VAL A 107 2.20 -6.71 16.50
N ILE A 108 1.71 -6.41 15.29
CA ILE A 108 0.56 -5.54 14.98
C ILE A 108 -0.32 -6.22 13.92
N ASN A 109 -1.46 -5.63 13.57
CA ASN A 109 -2.30 -6.20 12.51
C ASN A 109 -1.63 -6.04 11.15
N VAL A 110 -1.58 -7.12 10.37
CA VAL A 110 -1.03 -7.15 9.01
C VAL A 110 -2.08 -7.72 8.07
N TYR A 111 -2.44 -6.96 7.03
CA TYR A 111 -3.47 -7.33 6.05
C TYR A 111 -2.84 -7.47 4.66
N PRO A 112 -2.69 -8.68 4.11
CA PRO A 112 -2.01 -8.83 2.83
C PRO A 112 -2.89 -8.37 1.66
N TYR A 113 -2.25 -7.85 0.62
CA TYR A 113 -2.81 -7.84 -0.73
C TYR A 113 -2.59 -9.19 -1.41
N GLY A 114 -3.53 -9.60 -2.26
CA GLY A 114 -3.30 -10.66 -3.26
C GLY A 114 -2.82 -10.06 -4.58
N SER A 115 -2.13 -10.84 -5.41
CA SER A 115 -1.77 -10.36 -6.75
C SER A 115 -3.00 -10.28 -7.66
N ILE A 116 -3.00 -9.37 -8.64
CA ILE A 116 -4.01 -9.33 -9.69
C ILE A 116 -3.77 -10.47 -10.67
N THR A 117 -2.51 -10.69 -11.06
CA THR A 117 -2.14 -11.71 -12.05
C THR A 117 -1.27 -12.82 -11.46
N ALA A 118 -1.35 -14.00 -12.06
CA ALA A 118 -0.56 -15.15 -11.68
C ALA A 118 0.94 -14.83 -11.78
N GLY A 119 1.65 -14.94 -10.66
CA GLY A 119 3.05 -14.56 -10.50
C GLY A 119 3.39 -13.11 -10.88
N GLN A 120 2.43 -12.18 -10.82
CA GLN A 120 2.60 -10.77 -11.23
C GLN A 120 3.15 -10.60 -12.67
N ARG A 121 2.70 -11.44 -13.60
CA ARG A 121 3.16 -11.42 -15.00
C ARG A 121 2.36 -10.50 -15.92
N GLY A 122 1.19 -10.03 -15.49
CA GLY A 122 0.31 -9.20 -16.33
C GLY A 122 -0.44 -9.96 -17.42
N GLU A 123 -0.39 -11.30 -17.43
CA GLU A 123 -0.87 -12.15 -18.53
C GLU A 123 -2.24 -12.80 -18.26
N THR A 124 -2.43 -13.34 -17.05
CA THR A 124 -3.63 -14.09 -16.65
C THR A 124 -3.97 -13.77 -15.21
N LEU A 125 -5.27 -13.65 -14.89
CA LEU A 125 -5.72 -13.36 -13.53
C LEU A 125 -5.27 -14.46 -12.56
N SER A 126 -4.97 -14.04 -11.33
CA SER A 126 -4.72 -14.92 -10.19
C SER A 126 -6.02 -15.60 -9.72
N ASP A 127 -5.94 -16.52 -8.76
CA ASP A 127 -7.11 -17.07 -8.08
C ASP A 127 -7.68 -16.05 -7.07
N MET A 128 -8.19 -14.94 -7.60
CA MET A 128 -8.74 -13.83 -6.81
C MET A 128 -9.91 -14.29 -5.94
N GLU A 129 -10.72 -15.23 -6.42
CA GLU A 129 -11.88 -15.74 -5.68
C GLU A 129 -11.46 -16.57 -4.47
N GLY A 130 -10.50 -17.49 -4.63
CA GLY A 130 -9.98 -18.28 -3.52
C GLY A 130 -9.26 -17.45 -2.45
N MET A 131 -8.76 -16.26 -2.81
CA MET A 131 -8.03 -15.37 -1.89
C MET A 131 -8.90 -14.29 -1.24
N ALA A 132 -10.08 -13.99 -1.77
CA ALA A 132 -10.86 -12.79 -1.43
C ALA A 132 -11.08 -12.61 0.08
N ASP A 133 -11.41 -13.67 0.81
CA ASP A 133 -11.70 -13.58 2.25
C ASP A 133 -10.47 -13.29 3.13
N PHE A 134 -9.26 -13.41 2.56
CA PHE A 134 -8.00 -13.30 3.30
C PHE A 134 -7.19 -12.06 2.93
N VAL A 135 -7.57 -11.33 1.88
CA VAL A 135 -6.82 -10.17 1.38
C VAL A 135 -7.62 -8.88 1.50
N ILE A 136 -6.93 -7.75 1.68
CA ILE A 136 -7.57 -6.42 1.76
C ILE A 136 -8.03 -5.92 0.38
N GLY A 137 -7.35 -6.35 -0.67
CA GLY A 137 -7.59 -6.01 -2.07
C GLY A 137 -6.61 -6.72 -2.98
N PHE A 138 -6.58 -6.34 -4.25
CA PHE A 138 -5.65 -6.91 -5.23
C PHE A 138 -4.74 -5.85 -5.84
N SER A 139 -3.48 -6.21 -6.03
CA SER A 139 -2.45 -5.32 -6.58
C SER A 139 -1.37 -6.13 -7.30
N ASP A 140 -0.80 -5.62 -8.40
CA ASP A 140 0.43 -6.15 -8.99
C ASP A 140 1.64 -5.25 -8.64
N ASP A 141 1.57 -4.55 -7.51
CA ASP A 141 2.60 -3.60 -7.05
C ASP A 141 4.04 -4.08 -7.25
N GLY A 142 4.88 -3.14 -7.68
CA GLY A 142 6.20 -3.39 -8.25
C GLY A 142 6.22 -3.31 -9.79
N LYS A 143 5.07 -3.49 -10.46
CA LYS A 143 4.88 -3.27 -11.90
C LYS A 143 3.44 -2.85 -12.21
N GLY A 144 3.24 -2.07 -13.26
CA GLY A 144 1.89 -1.83 -13.80
C GLY A 144 1.34 -3.03 -14.58
N VAL A 145 0.03 -3.30 -14.49
CA VAL A 145 -0.64 -4.21 -15.44
C VAL A 145 -0.74 -3.49 -16.78
N GLN A 146 -0.04 -4.01 -17.79
CA GLN A 146 0.10 -3.31 -19.07
C GLN A 146 -1.11 -3.49 -19.99
N ASP A 147 -1.73 -4.68 -19.99
CA ASP A 147 -2.89 -4.97 -20.83
C ASP A 147 -4.19 -4.36 -20.23
N PRO A 148 -4.85 -3.41 -20.94
CA PRO A 148 -6.11 -2.82 -20.49
C PRO A 148 -7.24 -3.83 -20.27
N GLU A 149 -7.27 -4.92 -21.05
CA GLU A 149 -8.30 -5.94 -20.93
C GLU A 149 -8.08 -6.80 -19.68
N ILE A 150 -6.83 -7.13 -19.33
CA ILE A 150 -6.52 -7.80 -18.07
C ILE A 150 -6.94 -6.92 -16.88
N MET A 151 -6.63 -5.63 -16.91
CA MET A 151 -7.07 -4.69 -15.87
C MET A 151 -8.61 -4.60 -15.79
N ARG A 152 -9.31 -4.57 -16.92
CA ARG A 152 -10.78 -4.60 -16.97
C ARG A 152 -11.35 -5.85 -16.32
N GLN A 153 -10.83 -7.03 -16.67
CA GLN A 153 -11.27 -8.30 -16.08
C GLN A 153 -10.97 -8.35 -14.57
N ALA A 154 -9.81 -7.84 -14.15
CA ALA A 154 -9.46 -7.71 -12.74
C ALA A 154 -10.44 -6.83 -11.97
N MET A 155 -10.78 -5.64 -12.50
CA MET A 155 -11.73 -4.73 -11.87
C MET A 155 -13.15 -5.33 -11.79
N LEU A 156 -13.62 -6.01 -12.84
CA LEU A 156 -14.91 -6.73 -12.81
C LEU A 156 -14.92 -7.82 -11.73
N LYS A 157 -13.83 -8.62 -11.64
CA LYS A 157 -13.70 -9.68 -10.65
C LYS A 157 -13.61 -9.12 -9.23
N ALA A 158 -12.77 -8.11 -8.99
CA ALA A 158 -12.64 -7.45 -7.70
C ALA A 158 -13.97 -6.85 -7.21
N LYS A 159 -14.70 -6.16 -8.09
CA LYS A 159 -16.04 -5.65 -7.77
C LYS A 159 -17.01 -6.76 -7.38
N ALA A 160 -17.06 -7.86 -8.13
CA ALA A 160 -17.93 -9.00 -7.81
C ALA A 160 -17.60 -9.63 -6.44
N LEU A 161 -16.34 -9.54 -6.01
CA LEU A 161 -15.85 -10.03 -4.73
C LEU A 161 -15.96 -8.99 -3.59
N GLY A 162 -16.46 -7.78 -3.86
CA GLY A 162 -16.50 -6.70 -2.88
C GLY A 162 -15.12 -6.17 -2.48
N LYS A 163 -14.15 -6.24 -3.39
CA LYS A 163 -12.75 -5.81 -3.19
C LYS A 163 -12.38 -4.65 -4.09
N MET A 164 -11.27 -4.00 -3.77
CA MET A 164 -10.67 -2.94 -4.57
C MET A 164 -9.46 -3.44 -5.37
N ILE A 165 -9.12 -2.69 -6.42
CA ILE A 165 -7.82 -2.76 -7.09
C ILE A 165 -6.96 -1.60 -6.59
N ALA A 166 -5.79 -1.89 -6.05
CA ALA A 166 -4.73 -0.91 -5.80
C ALA A 166 -3.65 -1.07 -6.87
N ALA A 167 -3.25 0.02 -7.51
CA ALA A 167 -2.37 -0.05 -8.68
C ALA A 167 -1.13 0.84 -8.55
N HIS A 168 0.01 0.19 -8.68
CA HIS A 168 1.25 0.82 -9.12
C HIS A 168 1.09 1.25 -10.59
N CYS A 169 0.97 2.55 -10.83
CA CYS A 169 0.76 3.10 -12.16
C CYS A 169 2.10 3.39 -12.83
N GLU A 170 2.47 2.58 -13.83
CA GLU A 170 3.73 2.67 -14.55
C GLU A 170 3.60 2.03 -15.95
N ASP A 171 3.53 2.86 -16.98
CA ASP A 171 3.64 2.43 -18.37
C ASP A 171 5.09 2.02 -18.66
N SER A 172 5.30 0.72 -18.86
CA SER A 172 6.61 0.13 -19.08
C SER A 172 7.29 0.61 -20.37
N SER A 173 6.52 1.03 -21.38
CA SER A 173 7.05 1.56 -22.64
C SER A 173 7.70 2.93 -22.50
N LEU A 174 7.41 3.63 -21.40
CA LEU A 174 7.90 4.98 -21.13
C LEU A 174 9.04 5.04 -20.11
N LEU A 175 9.44 3.89 -19.55
CA LEU A 175 10.54 3.82 -18.59
C LEU A 175 11.88 4.17 -19.21
N ASN A 176 12.14 3.72 -20.45
CA ASN A 176 13.38 4.01 -21.19
C ASN A 176 14.69 3.70 -20.40
N GLY A 177 14.62 2.74 -19.47
CA GLY A 177 15.74 2.40 -18.56
C GLY A 177 16.08 3.48 -17.54
N GLY A 178 15.14 4.40 -17.28
CA GLY A 178 15.24 5.42 -16.24
C GLY A 178 15.17 4.85 -14.83
N TYR A 179 15.69 5.60 -13.88
CA TYR A 179 15.74 5.20 -12.46
C TYR A 179 15.57 6.37 -11.48
N ILE A 180 15.44 7.60 -11.99
CA ILE A 180 15.06 8.81 -11.25
C ILE A 180 14.07 9.61 -12.09
N HIS A 181 13.47 10.69 -11.55
CA HIS A 181 12.61 11.57 -12.33
C HIS A 181 13.35 12.19 -13.53
N ASP A 182 12.70 12.31 -14.71
CA ASP A 182 13.21 13.04 -15.89
C ASP A 182 13.15 14.57 -15.74
N GLY A 183 13.75 15.03 -14.64
CA GLY A 183 13.80 16.43 -14.23
C GLY A 183 15.12 17.11 -14.57
N HIS A 184 15.33 18.26 -13.94
CA HIS A 184 16.53 19.07 -14.13
C HIS A 184 17.77 18.32 -13.63
N TYR A 185 17.67 17.64 -12.47
CA TYR A 185 18.79 16.91 -11.89
C TYR A 185 19.29 15.80 -12.82
N ALA A 186 18.39 15.01 -13.41
CA ALA A 186 18.76 13.92 -14.31
C ALA A 186 19.51 14.43 -15.54
N LYS A 187 18.98 15.49 -16.19
CA LYS A 187 19.57 16.11 -17.37
C LYS A 187 20.94 16.71 -17.08
N LYS A 188 21.08 17.40 -15.94
CA LYS A 188 22.33 18.05 -15.53
C LYS A 188 23.46 17.04 -15.26
N HIS A 189 23.14 15.87 -14.71
CA HIS A 189 24.14 14.88 -14.29
C HIS A 189 24.26 13.67 -15.24
N GLY A 190 23.54 13.68 -16.36
CA GLY A 190 23.61 12.60 -17.36
C GLY A 190 22.94 11.29 -16.91
N HIS A 191 21.99 11.36 -15.98
CA HIS A 191 21.19 10.21 -15.57
C HIS A 191 20.04 9.94 -16.54
N LYS A 192 19.52 8.72 -16.50
CA LYS A 192 18.32 8.34 -17.25
C LYS A 192 17.08 8.61 -16.38
N GLY A 193 16.23 9.51 -16.86
CA GLY A 193 14.99 9.88 -16.20
C GLY A 193 13.79 9.02 -16.60
N ILE A 194 12.82 8.92 -15.72
CA ILE A 194 11.47 8.40 -15.97
C ILE A 194 10.53 9.60 -16.10
N SER A 195 9.84 9.68 -17.24
CA SER A 195 8.85 10.74 -17.50
C SER A 195 7.63 10.56 -16.60
N SER A 196 7.05 11.67 -16.13
CA SER A 196 5.75 11.65 -15.43
C SER A 196 4.64 11.00 -16.24
N GLU A 197 4.77 10.98 -17.58
CA GLU A 197 3.86 10.28 -18.51
C GLU A 197 3.75 8.79 -18.25
N SER A 198 4.80 8.16 -17.70
CA SER A 198 4.74 6.76 -17.29
C SER A 198 3.67 6.53 -16.22
N GLU A 199 3.52 7.44 -15.25
CA GLU A 199 2.50 7.34 -14.20
C GLU A 199 1.13 7.75 -14.74
N TRP A 200 1.00 8.98 -15.25
CA TRP A 200 -0.33 9.56 -15.50
C TRP A 200 -1.09 8.88 -16.65
N LYS A 201 -0.41 8.27 -17.63
CA LYS A 201 -1.11 7.54 -18.71
C LYS A 201 -1.82 6.30 -18.19
N GLN A 202 -1.18 5.56 -17.30
CA GLN A 202 -1.81 4.39 -16.71
C GLN A 202 -2.96 4.81 -15.79
N VAL A 203 -2.79 5.89 -15.03
CA VAL A 203 -3.89 6.51 -14.25
C VAL A 203 -5.06 6.88 -15.15
N GLU A 204 -4.83 7.58 -16.26
CA GLU A 204 -5.87 7.96 -17.22
C GLU A 204 -6.65 6.74 -17.74
N ARG A 205 -5.92 5.71 -18.20
CA ARG A 205 -6.51 4.44 -18.67
C ARG A 205 -7.37 3.79 -17.58
N ASP A 206 -6.82 3.62 -16.39
CA ASP A 206 -7.47 2.85 -15.33
C ASP A 206 -8.68 3.58 -14.75
N LEU A 207 -8.69 4.92 -14.75
CA LEU A 207 -9.87 5.71 -14.39
C LEU A 207 -11.05 5.50 -15.34
N VAL A 208 -10.78 5.35 -16.66
CA VAL A 208 -11.83 5.03 -17.64
C VAL A 208 -12.40 3.64 -17.36
N ILE A 209 -11.54 2.65 -17.14
CA ILE A 209 -11.96 1.27 -16.84
C ILE A 209 -12.71 1.20 -15.51
N ALA A 210 -12.25 1.91 -14.48
CA ALA A 210 -12.91 1.99 -13.17
C ALA A 210 -14.31 2.61 -13.29
N LYS A 211 -14.47 3.64 -14.13
CA LYS A 211 -15.79 4.22 -14.42
C LYS A 211 -16.72 3.24 -15.12
N GLU A 212 -16.22 2.49 -16.10
CA GLU A 212 -17.01 1.52 -16.87
C GLU A 212 -17.40 0.29 -16.03
N THR A 213 -16.48 -0.21 -15.19
CA THR A 213 -16.70 -1.39 -14.36
C THR A 213 -17.41 -1.06 -13.05
N GLY A 214 -17.25 0.16 -12.53
CA GLY A 214 -17.69 0.59 -11.21
C GLY A 214 -16.96 -0.12 -10.06
N CYS A 215 -15.71 -0.54 -10.28
CA CYS A 215 -14.85 -1.10 -9.25
C CYS A 215 -14.24 0.03 -8.41
N ALA A 216 -14.07 -0.20 -7.10
CA ALA A 216 -13.26 0.66 -6.26
C ALA A 216 -11.79 0.58 -6.74
N TYR A 217 -11.21 1.73 -7.05
CA TYR A 217 -9.85 1.84 -7.59
C TYR A 217 -8.99 2.73 -6.70
N HIS A 218 -7.76 2.30 -6.39
CA HIS A 218 -6.81 3.04 -5.56
C HIS A 218 -5.51 3.25 -6.31
N VAL A 219 -5.13 4.52 -6.53
CA VAL A 219 -3.86 4.88 -7.16
C VAL A 219 -2.76 4.95 -6.11
N CYS A 220 -1.77 4.06 -6.19
CA CYS A 220 -0.64 4.03 -5.28
C CYS A 220 0.28 5.23 -5.50
N HIS A 221 0.84 5.72 -4.39
CA HIS A 221 1.96 6.68 -4.29
C HIS A 221 2.05 7.75 -5.41
N VAL A 222 0.99 8.55 -5.61
CA VAL A 222 0.92 9.58 -6.66
C VAL A 222 2.09 10.57 -6.54
N SER A 223 2.77 10.82 -7.66
CA SER A 223 3.99 11.65 -7.71
C SER A 223 3.95 12.80 -8.73
N CYS A 224 2.99 12.83 -9.66
CA CYS A 224 2.89 13.92 -10.66
C CYS A 224 1.57 14.70 -10.63
N LYS A 225 1.65 15.97 -11.05
CA LYS A 225 0.51 16.90 -11.05
C LYS A 225 -0.62 16.45 -11.99
N GLU A 226 -0.26 15.83 -13.11
CA GLU A 226 -1.22 15.32 -14.11
C GLU A 226 -2.08 14.22 -13.51
N SER A 227 -1.50 13.26 -12.78
CA SER A 227 -2.24 12.24 -12.04
C SER A 227 -3.20 12.86 -11.03
N VAL A 228 -2.76 13.86 -10.27
CA VAL A 228 -3.63 14.57 -9.31
C VAL A 228 -4.83 15.21 -10.02
N ASP A 229 -4.61 15.86 -11.17
CA ASP A 229 -5.67 16.50 -11.95
C ASP A 229 -6.67 15.48 -12.52
N LEU A 230 -6.17 14.36 -13.05
CA LEU A 230 -6.99 13.25 -13.56
C LEU A 230 -7.85 12.64 -12.45
N ILE A 231 -7.25 12.33 -11.29
CA ILE A 231 -7.96 11.77 -10.14
C ILE A 231 -9.02 12.75 -9.62
N ARG A 232 -8.70 14.05 -9.54
CA ARG A 232 -9.66 15.07 -9.11
C ARG A 232 -10.88 15.11 -10.03
N LYS A 233 -10.65 15.08 -11.35
CA LYS A 233 -11.73 15.05 -12.35
C LYS A 233 -12.56 13.77 -12.25
N ALA A 234 -11.92 12.61 -12.13
CA ALA A 234 -12.64 11.34 -12.00
C ALA A 234 -13.52 11.27 -10.74
N LYS A 235 -13.03 11.78 -9.60
CA LYS A 235 -13.85 11.92 -8.39
C LYS A 235 -15.06 12.83 -8.62
N ALA A 236 -14.89 13.97 -9.29
CA ALA A 236 -16.01 14.86 -9.63
C ALA A 236 -17.03 14.21 -10.57
N ASP A 237 -16.58 13.30 -11.44
CA ASP A 237 -17.42 12.51 -12.34
C ASP A 237 -18.09 11.29 -11.66
N GLY A 238 -17.89 11.10 -10.35
CA GLY A 238 -18.50 10.01 -9.57
C GLY A 238 -17.80 8.65 -9.70
N VAL A 239 -16.56 8.61 -10.19
CA VAL A 239 -15.75 7.38 -10.16
C VAL A 239 -15.36 7.08 -8.72
N ASP A 240 -15.53 5.82 -8.29
CA ASP A 240 -15.07 5.33 -6.98
C ASP A 240 -13.55 5.15 -6.98
N VAL A 241 -12.84 6.27 -6.98
CA VAL A 241 -11.39 6.32 -6.98
C VAL A 241 -10.85 6.98 -5.72
N THR A 242 -9.82 6.38 -5.15
CA THR A 242 -9.00 6.93 -4.08
C THR A 242 -7.53 6.93 -4.50
N CYS A 243 -6.68 7.58 -3.71
CA CYS A 243 -5.25 7.64 -3.97
C CYS A 243 -4.47 7.90 -2.68
N GLU A 244 -3.19 7.60 -2.71
CA GLU A 244 -2.24 7.91 -1.65
C GLU A 244 -1.00 8.64 -2.20
N THR A 245 -0.17 9.15 -1.31
CA THR A 245 1.21 9.57 -1.61
C THR A 245 2.09 9.22 -0.42
N ALA A 246 3.41 9.30 -0.58
CA ALA A 246 4.36 8.95 0.47
C ALA A 246 4.95 10.21 1.14
N PRO A 247 5.36 10.13 2.43
CA PRO A 247 5.95 11.27 3.13
C PRO A 247 7.14 11.91 2.38
N HIS A 248 7.95 11.12 1.68
CA HIS A 248 9.08 11.64 0.92
C HIS A 248 8.66 12.42 -0.33
N TYR A 249 7.51 12.14 -0.97
CA TYR A 249 7.00 12.95 -2.08
C TYR A 249 6.37 14.27 -1.63
N ILE A 250 5.99 14.38 -0.35
CA ILE A 250 5.49 15.62 0.24
C ILE A 250 6.64 16.55 0.62
N VAL A 251 7.79 15.99 1.01
CA VAL A 251 8.89 16.73 1.66
C VAL A 251 10.09 16.95 0.74
N LEU A 252 10.32 16.08 -0.25
CA LEU A 252 11.49 16.11 -1.10
C LEU A 252 11.11 16.23 -2.58
N ASP A 253 12.00 16.84 -3.36
CA ASP A 253 11.92 16.85 -4.82
C ASP A 253 13.29 16.54 -5.49
N ASP A 254 13.38 16.67 -6.82
CA ASP A 254 14.60 16.34 -7.56
C ASP A 254 15.78 17.28 -7.24
N ASN A 255 15.55 18.42 -6.59
CA ASN A 255 16.59 19.35 -6.15
C ASN A 255 17.31 18.89 -4.88
N ASP A 256 16.74 17.95 -4.13
CA ASP A 256 17.34 17.39 -2.92
C ASP A 256 18.37 16.27 -3.21
N LEU A 257 18.41 15.78 -4.45
CA LEU A 257 19.37 14.77 -4.90
C LEU A 257 20.81 15.32 -4.89
N LYS A 258 21.78 14.47 -4.54
CA LYS A 258 23.20 14.83 -4.37
C LYS A 258 24.11 13.85 -5.07
#